data_AF-A0A6B3IVB5-F1
#
_entry.id   AF-A0A6B3IVB5-F1
#
_cell.length_a   1.000
_cell.length_b   1.000
_cell.length_c   1.000
_cell.angle_alpha   90.00
_cell.angle_beta   90.00
_cell.angle_gamma   90.00
#
_symmetry.space_group_name_H-M   'P 1'
#
loop_
_entity.id
_entity.type
_entity.pdbx_description
1 polymer ?
#
loop_
_entity_poly.entity_id
_entity_poly.type
_entity_poly.pdbx_seq_one_letter_code
_entity_poly.pdbx_strand_id
1 'polypeptide(L)' 'MTIHRAVVARVQPLTPTMTRVTLHGEGLAGFESTGAGDEYIRLFFPHGPDRGDVSLPITTEKG' A
#
# COMPACT_ATOMS: atom_id res chain seq x y z
N MET A 1 0.26 13.94 5.66
CA MET A 1 0.55 12.60 5.08
C MET A 1 -0.31 12.45 3.85
N THR A 2 0.29 12.30 2.68
CA THR A 2 -0.46 12.06 1.43
C THR A 2 -0.66 10.55 1.25
N ILE A 3 -1.88 10.12 0.98
CA ILE A 3 -2.19 8.72 0.68
C ILE A 3 -2.35 8.60 -0.83
N HIS A 4 -1.57 7.72 -1.44
CA HIS A 4 -1.63 7.43 -2.87
C HIS A 4 -2.49 6.19 -3.12
N ARG A 5 -3.40 6.27 -4.09
CA ARG A 5 -4.25 5.14 -4.45
C ARG A 5 -3.63 4.37 -5.61
N ALA A 6 -3.21 3.15 -5.34
CA ALA A 6 -2.73 2.23 -6.37
C ALA A 6 -3.79 1.20 -6.77
N VAL A 7 -3.54 0.56 -7.92
CA VAL A 7 -4.25 -0.59 -8.44
C VAL A 7 -3.27 -1.75 -8.59
N VAL A 8 -3.72 -2.98 -8.36
CA VAL A 8 -2.91 -4.18 -8.58
C VAL A 8 -2.78 -4.45 -10.08
N ALA A 9 -1.57 -4.36 -10.61
CA ALA A 9 -1.26 -4.64 -12.02
C ALA A 9 -0.97 -6.12 -12.24
N ARG A 10 -0.24 -6.71 -11.29
CA ARG A 10 0.26 -8.08 -11.38
C ARG A 10 0.37 -8.69 -9.99
N VAL A 11 0.06 -9.98 -9.93
CA VAL A 11 0.29 -10.84 -8.77
C VAL A 11 1.13 -12.02 -9.26
N GLN A 12 2.28 -12.23 -8.63
CA GLN A 12 3.21 -13.29 -8.99
C GLN A 12 3.67 -14.05 -7.74
N PRO A 13 3.26 -15.31 -7.55
CA PRO A 13 3.88 -16.19 -6.57
C PRO A 13 5.36 -16.38 -6.90
N LEU A 14 6.24 -16.17 -5.91
CA LEU A 14 7.68 -16.42 -6.03
C LEU A 14 8.07 -17.73 -5.34
N THR A 15 7.43 -18.02 -4.22
CA THR A 15 7.55 -19.27 -3.46
C THR A 15 6.17 -19.64 -2.92
N PRO A 16 5.99 -20.81 -2.26
CA PRO A 16 4.71 -21.17 -1.65
C PRO A 16 4.19 -20.16 -0.60
N THR A 17 5.07 -19.38 0.03
CA THR A 17 4.72 -18.43 1.10
C THR A 17 5.08 -16.98 0.78
N MET A 18 5.53 -16.69 -0.45
CA MET A 18 5.92 -15.35 -0.88
C MET A 18 5.28 -14.98 -2.22
N THR A 19 4.56 -13.85 -2.22
CA THR A 19 3.94 -13.29 -3.42
C THR A 19 4.47 -11.88 -3.67
N ARG A 20 4.86 -11.62 -4.91
CA ARG A 20 5.17 -10.28 -5.40
C ARG A 20 3.93 -9.65 -6.02
N VAL A 21 3.61 -8.43 -5.58
CA VAL A 21 2.52 -7.63 -6.13
C VAL A 21 3.11 -6.40 -6.81
N THR A 22 2.73 -6.14 -8.05
CA THR A 22 3.06 -4.90 -8.77
C THR A 22 1.88 -3.95 -8.67
N LEU A 23 2.14 -2.75 -8.17
CA LEU A 23 1.16 -1.67 -8.02
C LEU A 23 1.36 -0.62 -9.13
N HIS A 24 0.27 -0.14 -9.72
CA HIS A 24 0.27 0.88 -10.78
C HIS A 24 -0.96 1.81 -10.67
N GLY A 25 -1.09 2.75 -11.61
CA GLY A 25 -2.28 3.57 -11.81
C GLY A 25 -2.03 5.07 -11.58
N GLU A 26 -2.94 5.90 -12.10
CA GLU A 26 -2.82 7.37 -12.07
C GLU A 26 -2.67 7.96 -10.66
N GLY A 27 -3.24 7.30 -9.64
CA GLY A 27 -3.09 7.74 -8.24
C GLY A 27 -1.67 7.65 -7.69
N LEU A 28 -0.73 7.01 -8.42
CA LEU A 28 0.69 6.98 -8.12
C LEU A 28 1.50 8.06 -8.87
N ALA A 29 0.89 8.89 -9.72
CA ALA A 29 1.63 9.86 -10.55
C ALA A 29 2.48 10.86 -9.73
N GLY A 30 2.05 11.17 -8.50
CA GLY A 30 2.81 12.01 -7.55
C GLY A 30 3.55 11.24 -6.46
N PHE A 31 3.66 9.91 -6.56
CA PHE A 31 4.45 9.10 -5.63
C PHE A 31 5.91 9.09 -6.08
N GLU A 32 6.80 9.60 -5.24
CA GLU A 32 8.25 9.59 -5.47
C GLU A 32 8.93 8.62 -4.51
N SER A 33 9.80 7.76 -5.06
CA SER A 33 10.69 6.91 -4.27
C SER A 33 12.04 7.60 -4.12
N THR A 34 12.68 7.38 -2.98
CA THR A 34 14.06 7.80 -2.71
C THR A 34 15.09 7.07 -3.57
N GLY A 35 14.71 5.94 -4.19
CA GLY A 35 15.62 5.04 -4.90
C GLY A 35 16.48 4.15 -3.98
N ALA A 36 16.32 4.25 -2.66
CA ALA A 36 16.95 3.34 -1.71
C ALA A 36 16.27 1.95 -1.78
N GLY A 37 17.07 0.90 -1.87
CA GLY A 37 16.55 -0.47 -2.04
C GLY A 37 15.79 -1.02 -0.84
N ASP A 38 16.00 -0.45 0.35
CA ASP A 38 15.34 -0.78 1.61
C ASP A 38 14.25 0.22 2.01
N GLU A 39 13.86 1.12 1.09
CA GLU A 39 12.70 1.99 1.27
C GLU A 39 11.43 1.15 1.46
N TYR A 40 10.63 1.53 2.45
CA TYR A 40 9.36 0.87 2.74
C TYR A 40 8.21 1.87 2.70
N ILE A 41 7.03 1.36 2.36
CA ILE A 41 5.77 2.09 2.38
C ILE A 41 4.80 1.45 3.36
N ARG A 42 3.82 2.22 3.82
CA ARG A 42 2.67 1.71 4.56
C ARG A 42 1.55 1.36 3.60
N LEU A 43 1.07 0.12 3.66
CA LEU A 43 -0.12 -0.32 2.93
C LEU A 43 -1.33 -0.26 3.85
N PHE A 44 -2.38 0.43 3.40
CA PHE A 44 -3.65 0.49 4.11
C PHE A 44 -4.62 -0.50 3.46
N PHE A 45 -5.01 -1.51 4.23
CA PHE A 45 -5.96 -2.51 3.77
C PHE A 45 -7.39 -2.11 4.15
N PRO A 46 -8.39 -2.49 3.34
CA PRO A 46 -9.78 -2.32 3.70
C PRO A 46 -10.14 -2.99 5.02
N HIS A 47 -11.04 -2.37 5.78
CA HIS A 47 -11.67 -2.93 6.95
C HIS A 47 -13.08 -3.40 6.59
N GLY A 48 -13.24 -4.69 6.32
CA GLY A 48 -14.53 -5.26 5.92
C GLY A 48 -14.82 -5.19 4.41
N PRO A 49 -16.10 -5.21 4.00
CA PRO A 49 -16.48 -5.40 2.61
C PRO A 49 -16.29 -4.15 1.74
N ASP A 50 -16.28 -2.96 2.32
CA ASP A 50 -16.04 -1.71 1.59
C ASP A 50 -14.54 -1.51 1.34
N ARG A 51 -14.14 -1.41 0.08
CA ARG A 51 -12.74 -1.15 -0.33
C ARG A 51 -12.27 0.28 -0.04
N GLY A 52 -13.19 1.21 0.22
CA GLY A 52 -12.89 2.60 0.57
C GLY A 52 -12.67 2.82 2.06
N ASP A 53 -13.26 1.97 2.90
CA ASP A 53 -13.11 2.00 4.35
C ASP A 53 -11.76 1.35 4.72
N VAL A 54 -10.72 2.18 4.86
CA VAL A 54 -9.37 1.72 5.19
C VAL A 54 -9.08 1.93 6.67
N SER A 55 -8.45 0.93 7.31
CA SER A 55 -7.97 1.09 8.69
C SER A 55 -6.81 2.07 8.74
N LEU A 56 -7.08 3.31 9.14
CA LEU A 56 -6.06 4.32 9.37
C LEU A 56 -5.58 4.26 10.83
N PRO A 57 -4.27 4.44 11.09
CA PRO A 57 -3.77 4.61 12.45
C PRO A 57 -4.35 5.91 13.02
N ILE A 58 -5.12 5.79 14.09
CA ILE A 58 -5.57 6.90 14.92
C ILE A 58 -4.70 6.95 16.17
N THR A 59 -4.05 8.08 16.42
CA THR A 59 -3.36 8.31 17.69
C THR A 59 -4.43 8.42 18.78
N THR A 60 -4.30 7.59 19.82
CA THR A 60 -5.15 7.68 21.01
C THR A 60 -4.47 8.56 22.06
N GLU A 61 -5.18 8.93 23.13
CA GLU A 61 -4.63 9.74 24.22
C GLU A 61 -3.40 9.11 24.91
N LYS A 62 -3.15 7.81 24.67
CA LYS A 62 -2.03 7.06 25.26
C LYS A 62 -0.78 6.97 24.37
N GLY A 63 -0.78 7.62 23.20
CA GLY A 63 0.32 7.54 22.24
C GLY A 63 0.20 6.30 21.36
#